data_AF-A0AA96X6G3-F1
#
_entry.id   AF-A0AA96X6G3-F1
#
_cell.length_a   1.000
_cell.length_b   1.000
_cell.length_c   1.000
_cell.angle_alpha   90.00
_cell.angle_beta   90.00
_cell.angle_gamma   90.00
#
_symmetry.space_group_name_H-M   'P 1'
#
loop_
_entity.id
_entity.type
_entity.pdbx_description
1 polymer ?
#
loop_
_entity_poly.entity_id
_entity_poly.type
_entity_poly.pdbx_seq_one_letter_code
_entity_poly.pdbx_strand_id
1 'polypeptide(L)'
;MVWDTLSAVGELVGAFAVVASLVYLAALIRVQNKESKIASMHEISIAHREAVAAICDGPMADIFAKAMKDFDSLSSADTLRIIGFVYRFFKIWEEAYFQYKANRLDFTIWDSMTRQYTAYLSMEPFKRIWELRSEYVAPEFRDYVNSRKPVDLVLPNSISNRGDSKG
;
A
#
# COMPACT_ATOMS: atom_id res chain seq x y z
N MET A 1 56.08 -19.22 -29.80
CA MET A 1 55.93 -20.25 -28.74
C MET A 1 55.73 -19.65 -27.35
N VAL A 2 56.71 -18.99 -26.71
CA VAL A 2 56.52 -18.45 -25.34
C VAL A 2 55.48 -17.32 -25.27
N TRP A 3 55.43 -16.47 -26.30
CA TRP A 3 54.46 -15.37 -26.40
C TRP A 3 53.01 -15.86 -26.57
N ASP A 4 52.82 -16.94 -27.34
CA ASP A 4 51.50 -17.54 -27.58
C ASP A 4 50.95 -18.18 -26.29
N THR A 5 51.83 -18.84 -25.51
CA THR A 5 51.45 -19.38 -24.20
C THR A 5 51.15 -18.29 -23.18
N LEU A 6 51.85 -17.15 -23.22
CA LEU A 6 51.59 -16.02 -22.33
C LEU A 6 50.25 -15.35 -22.66
N SER A 7 49.92 -15.19 -23.95
CA SER A 7 48.63 -14.69 -24.41
C SER A 7 47.49 -15.61 -23.97
N ALA A 8 47.63 -16.93 -24.17
CA ALA A 8 46.63 -17.91 -23.78
C ALA A 8 46.38 -17.93 -22.26
N VAL A 9 47.43 -17.75 -21.44
CA VAL A 9 47.28 -17.62 -19.98
C VAL A 9 46.58 -16.32 -19.60
N GLY A 10 46.91 -15.20 -20.25
CA GLY A 10 46.25 -13.91 -20.04
C GLY A 10 44.76 -13.93 -20.41
N GLU A 11 44.41 -14.58 -21.52
CA GLU A 11 43.02 -14.79 -21.96
C GLU A 11 42.26 -15.67 -20.97
N LEU A 12 42.88 -16.75 -20.48
CA LEU A 12 42.26 -17.63 -19.49
C LEU A 12 41.97 -16.89 -18.18
N VAL A 13 42.95 -16.16 -17.65
CA VAL A 13 42.79 -15.35 -16.43
C VAL A 13 41.74 -14.25 -16.64
N GLY A 14 41.75 -13.58 -17.80
CA GLY A 14 40.75 -12.58 -18.15
C GLY A 14 39.34 -13.16 -18.22
N ALA A 15 39.16 -14.32 -18.86
CA ALA A 15 37.89 -15.02 -18.92
C ALA A 15 37.38 -15.41 -17.51
N PHE A 16 38.26 -15.93 -16.66
CA PHE A 16 37.91 -16.22 -15.26
C PHE A 16 37.52 -14.96 -14.47
N ALA A 17 38.25 -13.86 -14.66
CA ALA A 17 37.93 -12.59 -14.01
C ALA A 17 36.54 -12.08 -14.43
N VAL A 18 36.21 -12.14 -15.72
CA VAL A 18 34.87 -11.76 -16.24
C VAL A 18 33.77 -12.64 -15.64
N VAL A 19 33.96 -13.97 -15.61
CA VAL A 19 32.97 -14.88 -15.01
C VAL A 19 32.79 -14.59 -13.52
N ALA A 20 33.87 -14.38 -12.77
CA ALA A 20 33.81 -14.02 -11.35
C ALA A 20 33.08 -12.68 -11.14
N SER A 21 33.34 -11.67 -11.98
CA SER A 21 32.63 -10.38 -11.94
C SER A 21 31.13 -10.54 -12.21
N LEU A 22 30.73 -11.38 -13.17
CA LEU A 22 29.31 -11.64 -13.44
C LEU A 22 28.61 -12.35 -12.28
N VAL A 23 29.26 -13.33 -11.64
CA VAL A 23 28.72 -14.01 -10.45
C VAL A 23 28.57 -13.02 -9.30
N TYR A 24 29.57 -12.19 -9.06
CA TYR A 24 29.51 -11.15 -8.04
C TYR A 24 28.37 -10.17 -8.31
N LEU A 25 28.23 -9.68 -9.54
CA LEU A 25 27.16 -8.76 -9.92
C LEU A 25 25.78 -9.40 -9.75
N ALA A 26 25.62 -10.67 -10.11
CA ALA A 26 24.37 -11.40 -9.89
C ALA A 26 24.02 -11.53 -8.40
N ALA A 27 25.01 -11.81 -7.55
CA ALA A 27 24.83 -11.86 -6.10
C ALA A 27 24.49 -10.47 -5.53
N LEU A 28 25.17 -9.42 -5.99
CA LEU A 28 24.94 -8.04 -5.61
C LEU A 28 23.50 -7.60 -5.92
N ILE A 29 23.02 -7.86 -7.13
CA ILE A 29 21.65 -7.53 -7.56
C ILE A 29 20.62 -8.26 -6.68
N ARG A 30 20.86 -9.52 -6.31
CA ARG A 30 19.96 -10.27 -5.42
C ARG A 30 19.87 -9.65 -4.03
N VAL A 31 21.00 -9.24 -3.46
CA VAL A 31 21.04 -8.56 -2.15
C VAL A 31 20.34 -7.20 -2.24
N GLN A 32 20.65 -6.40 -3.26
CA GLN A 32 20.00 -5.10 -3.48
C GLN A 32 18.48 -5.23 -3.63
N ASN A 33 17.99 -6.23 -4.36
CA ASN A 33 16.57 -6.48 -4.50
C ASN A 33 15.91 -6.83 -3.16
N LYS A 34 16.59 -7.61 -2.31
CA LYS A 34 16.10 -7.96 -0.97
C LYS A 34 16.02 -6.73 -0.07
N GLU A 35 17.07 -5.91 -0.04
CA GLU A 35 17.11 -4.67 0.74
C GLU A 35 16.03 -3.68 0.26
N SER A 36 15.89 -3.52 -1.06
CA SER A 36 14.84 -2.67 -1.64
C SER A 36 13.44 -3.11 -1.22
N LYS A 37 13.17 -4.42 -1.16
CA LYS A 37 11.88 -4.95 -0.71
C LYS A 37 11.63 -4.63 0.78
N ILE A 38 12.64 -4.79 1.63
CA ILE A 38 12.54 -4.46 3.07
C ILE A 38 12.31 -2.96 3.29
N ALA A 39 13.02 -2.11 2.56
CA ALA A 39 12.87 -0.66 2.65
C ALA A 39 11.46 -0.21 2.26
N SER A 40 10.94 -0.65 1.10
CA SER A 40 9.58 -0.31 0.66
C SER A 40 8.50 -0.78 1.64
N MET A 41 8.68 -1.96 2.25
CA MET A 41 7.78 -2.43 3.31
C MET A 41 7.78 -1.51 4.52
N HIS A 42 8.98 -1.07 4.95
CA HIS A 42 9.14 -0.22 6.11
C HIS A 42 8.48 1.15 5.89
N GLU A 43 8.71 1.77 4.73
CA GLU A 43 8.11 3.05 4.34
C GLU A 43 6.58 3.00 4.32
N ILE A 44 6.00 2.00 3.65
CA ILE A 44 4.53 1.82 3.62
C ILE A 44 3.98 1.60 5.03
N SER A 45 4.69 0.83 5.86
CA SER A 45 4.26 0.56 7.23
C SER A 45 4.28 1.82 8.10
N ILE A 46 5.29 2.69 7.95
CA ILE A 46 5.35 3.99 8.65
C ILE A 46 4.19 4.87 8.19
N ALA A 47 4.03 5.07 6.89
CA ALA A 47 2.97 5.91 6.33
C ALA A 47 1.58 5.43 6.77
N HIS A 48 1.36 4.13 6.79
CA HIS A 48 0.11 3.55 7.27
C HIS A 48 -0.10 3.79 8.78
N ARG A 49 0.92 3.57 9.61
CA ARG A 49 0.83 3.81 11.06
C ARG A 49 0.53 5.26 11.38
N GLU A 50 1.18 6.20 10.69
CA GLU A 50 0.93 7.63 10.85
C GLU A 50 -0.49 8.02 10.43
N ALA A 51 -0.97 7.49 9.30
CA ALA A 51 -2.34 7.72 8.84
C ALA A 51 -3.39 7.20 9.84
N VAL A 52 -3.19 5.99 10.38
CA VAL A 52 -4.07 5.40 11.39
C VAL A 52 -4.02 6.17 12.71
N ALA A 53 -2.83 6.57 13.17
CA ALA A 53 -2.69 7.35 14.40
C ALA A 53 -3.45 8.68 14.31
N ALA A 54 -3.47 9.30 13.13
CA ALA A 54 -4.20 10.54 12.90
C ALA A 54 -5.74 10.36 12.86
N ILE A 55 -6.27 9.13 12.71
CA ILE A 55 -7.71 8.86 12.93
C ILE A 55 -8.05 9.09 14.41
N CYS A 56 -7.16 8.65 15.30
CA CYS A 56 -7.38 8.65 16.74
C CYS A 56 -7.16 10.02 17.40
N ASP A 57 -6.78 11.05 16.63
CA ASP A 57 -6.65 12.41 17.14
C ASP A 57 -8.05 12.99 17.42
N GLY A 58 -8.26 13.57 18.61
CA GLY A 58 -9.59 13.92 19.13
C GLY A 58 -10.47 14.71 18.16
N PRO A 59 -9.98 15.83 17.58
CA PRO A 59 -10.76 16.61 16.62
C PRO A 59 -11.10 15.86 15.33
N MET A 60 -10.19 15.01 14.83
CA MET A 60 -10.43 14.23 13.61
C MET A 60 -11.39 13.07 13.88
N ALA A 61 -11.27 12.40 15.03
CA ALA A 61 -12.16 11.34 15.46
C ALA A 61 -13.63 11.84 15.51
N ASP A 62 -13.86 13.05 16.03
CA ASP A 62 -15.19 13.67 16.07
C ASP A 62 -15.74 13.95 14.66
N ILE A 63 -14.91 14.50 13.76
CA ILE A 63 -15.30 14.74 12.37
C ILE A 63 -15.63 13.42 11.67
N PHE A 64 -14.79 12.41 11.88
CA PHE A 64 -14.96 11.08 11.28
C PHE A 64 -16.24 10.40 11.79
N ALA A 65 -16.53 10.47 13.08
CA ALA A 65 -17.76 9.92 13.67
C ALA A 65 -19.02 10.61 13.13
N LYS A 66 -18.98 11.94 12.95
CA LYS A 66 -20.08 12.69 12.30
C LYS A 66 -20.26 12.25 10.86
N ALA A 67 -19.16 12.16 10.11
CA ALA A 67 -19.17 11.76 8.71
C ALA A 67 -19.70 10.33 8.49
N MET A 68 -19.44 9.43 9.43
CA MET A 68 -19.99 8.06 9.44
C MET A 68 -21.51 8.03 9.60
N LYS A 69 -22.09 9.03 10.27
CA LYS A 69 -23.53 9.14 10.48
C LYS A 69 -24.22 9.87 9.33
N ASP A 70 -23.64 11.00 8.93
CA ASP A 70 -24.15 11.86 7.86
C ASP A 70 -23.02 12.74 7.31
N PHE A 71 -22.46 12.34 6.16
CA PHE A 71 -21.38 13.05 5.50
C PHE A 71 -21.78 14.44 5.00
N ASP A 72 -23.01 14.58 4.49
CA ASP A 72 -23.48 15.83 3.87
C ASP A 72 -23.84 16.91 4.91
N SER A 73 -23.99 16.51 6.18
CA SER A 73 -24.16 17.44 7.32
C SER A 73 -22.88 18.16 7.78
N LEU A 74 -21.71 17.77 7.25
CA LEU A 74 -20.44 18.37 7.65
C LEU A 74 -20.32 19.83 7.20
N SER A 75 -19.67 20.65 8.04
CA SER A 75 -19.30 22.01 7.65
C SER A 75 -18.30 21.97 6.49
N SER A 76 -18.24 23.00 5.65
CA SER A 76 -17.27 23.05 4.54
C SER A 76 -15.82 22.88 4.99
N ALA A 77 -15.49 23.37 6.20
CA ALA A 77 -14.16 23.22 6.78
C ALA A 77 -13.89 21.75 7.19
N ASP A 78 -14.86 21.07 7.80
CA ASP A 78 -14.73 19.68 8.21
C ASP A 78 -14.73 18.74 7.00
N THR A 79 -15.53 19.03 5.98
CA THR A 79 -15.52 18.34 4.68
C THR A 79 -14.13 18.41 4.03
N LEU A 80 -13.49 19.59 4.01
CA LEU A 80 -12.14 19.73 3.48
C LEU A 80 -11.12 18.90 4.27
N ARG A 81 -11.22 18.93 5.61
CA ARG A 81 -10.33 18.16 6.51
C ARG A 81 -10.47 16.67 6.28
N ILE A 82 -11.69 16.15 6.26
CA ILE A 82 -11.92 14.71 6.11
C ILE A 82 -11.58 14.23 4.70
N ILE A 83 -11.82 15.04 3.65
CA ILE A 83 -11.37 14.74 2.28
C ILE A 83 -9.85 14.59 2.26
N GLY A 84 -9.11 15.58 2.77
CA GLY A 84 -7.65 15.51 2.79
C GLY A 84 -7.13 14.34 3.62
N PHE A 85 -7.83 14.02 4.71
CA PHE A 85 -7.49 12.93 5.59
C PHE A 85 -7.67 11.55 4.93
N VAL A 86 -8.88 11.24 4.45
CA VAL A 86 -9.20 9.96 3.80
C VAL A 86 -8.44 9.81 2.48
N TYR A 87 -8.22 10.88 1.74
CA TYR A 87 -7.47 10.81 0.49
C TYR A 87 -6.02 10.34 0.68
N ARG A 88 -5.40 10.62 1.86
CA ARG A 88 -4.08 10.06 2.20
C ARG A 88 -4.10 8.54 2.24
N PHE A 89 -5.17 7.93 2.72
CA PHE A 89 -5.33 6.48 2.70
C PHE A 89 -5.32 5.96 1.26
N PHE A 90 -6.08 6.57 0.35
CA PHE A 90 -6.07 6.15 -1.06
C PHE A 90 -4.71 6.30 -1.71
N LYS A 91 -3.96 7.37 -1.42
CA LYS A 91 -2.60 7.56 -1.93
C LYS A 91 -1.60 6.52 -1.41
N ILE A 92 -1.66 6.16 -0.13
CA ILE A 92 -0.84 5.08 0.44
C ILE A 92 -1.17 3.74 -0.23
N TRP A 93 -2.46 3.46 -0.44
CA TRP A 93 -2.87 2.22 -1.08
C TRP A 93 -2.43 2.15 -2.55
N GLU A 94 -2.55 3.26 -3.28
CA GLU A 94 -2.08 3.38 -4.66
C GLU A 94 -0.56 3.17 -4.77
N GLU A 95 0.21 3.77 -3.88
CA GLU A 95 1.66 3.57 -3.85
C GLU A 95 2.02 2.11 -3.61
N ALA A 96 1.42 1.49 -2.61
CA ALA A 96 1.64 0.08 -2.31
C ALA A 96 1.20 -0.85 -3.45
N TYR A 97 0.15 -0.49 -4.21
CA TYR A 97 -0.25 -1.22 -5.42
C TYR A 97 0.87 -1.22 -6.47
N PHE A 98 1.49 -0.06 -6.73
CA PHE A 98 2.60 0.03 -7.67
C PHE A 98 3.86 -0.65 -7.16
N GLN A 99 4.16 -0.58 -5.86
CA GLN A 99 5.28 -1.31 -5.26
C GLN A 99 5.09 -2.83 -5.33
N TYR A 100 3.86 -3.32 -5.14
CA TYR A 100 3.51 -4.73 -5.35
C TYR A 100 3.69 -5.14 -6.81
N LYS A 101 3.17 -4.37 -7.77
CA LYS A 101 3.38 -4.62 -9.21
C LYS A 101 4.84 -4.63 -9.61
N ALA A 102 5.68 -3.81 -8.95
CA ALA A 102 7.12 -3.78 -9.17
C ALA A 102 7.88 -4.91 -8.46
N ASN A 103 7.19 -5.87 -7.81
CA ASN A 103 7.76 -6.95 -7.00
C ASN A 103 8.62 -6.47 -5.83
N ARG A 104 8.35 -5.25 -5.33
CA ARG A 104 9.02 -4.62 -4.19
C ARG A 104 8.21 -4.71 -2.90
N LEU A 105 6.95 -5.16 -2.98
CA LEU A 105 6.11 -5.44 -1.81
C LEU A 105 5.76 -6.92 -1.79
N ASP A 106 5.89 -7.58 -0.63
CA ASP A 106 5.50 -8.99 -0.50
C ASP A 106 3.99 -9.17 -0.61
N PHE A 107 3.57 -10.28 -1.21
CA PHE A 107 2.16 -10.62 -1.36
C PHE A 107 1.43 -10.65 -0.01
N THR A 108 2.03 -11.18 1.05
CA THR A 108 1.39 -11.28 2.37
C THR A 108 1.04 -9.90 2.93
N ILE A 109 1.96 -8.94 2.79
CA ILE A 109 1.77 -7.56 3.26
C ILE A 109 0.76 -6.85 2.38
N TRP A 110 0.95 -6.96 1.06
CA TRP A 110 0.03 -6.41 0.07
C TRP A 110 -1.41 -6.87 0.33
N ASP A 111 -1.63 -8.17 0.49
CA ASP A 111 -2.93 -8.80 0.66
C ASP A 111 -3.59 -8.42 1.99
N SER A 112 -2.83 -8.38 3.08
CA SER A 112 -3.31 -7.89 4.38
C SER A 112 -3.77 -6.42 4.32
N MET A 113 -2.90 -5.56 3.78
CA MET A 113 -3.20 -4.13 3.62
C MET A 113 -4.43 -3.95 2.74
N THR A 114 -4.42 -4.59 1.58
CA THR A 114 -5.52 -4.57 0.62
C THR A 114 -6.86 -5.02 1.21
N ARG A 115 -6.90 -6.05 2.08
CA ARG A 115 -8.11 -6.43 2.82
C ARG A 115 -8.60 -5.30 3.72
N GLN A 116 -7.69 -4.67 4.48
CA GLN A 116 -8.01 -3.57 5.38
C GLN A 116 -8.59 -2.36 4.64
N TYR A 117 -7.95 -1.92 3.56
CA TYR A 117 -8.43 -0.77 2.77
C TYR A 117 -9.76 -1.04 2.07
N THR A 118 -10.00 -2.28 1.65
CA THR A 118 -11.31 -2.65 1.08
C THR A 118 -12.40 -2.70 2.12
N ALA A 119 -12.07 -3.01 3.37
CA ALA A 119 -13.01 -2.90 4.46
C ALA A 119 -13.32 -1.42 4.80
N TYR A 120 -12.34 -0.51 4.65
CA TYR A 120 -12.59 0.93 4.76
C TYR A 120 -13.55 1.45 3.70
N LEU A 121 -13.57 0.91 2.47
CA LEU A 121 -14.55 1.32 1.44
C LEU A 121 -16.01 1.07 1.84
N SER A 122 -16.25 0.21 2.83
CA SER A 122 -17.59 -0.01 3.40
C SER A 122 -18.03 1.11 4.35
N MET A 123 -17.11 2.00 4.75
CA MET A 123 -17.39 3.18 5.58
C MET A 123 -17.87 4.35 4.71
N GLU A 124 -18.93 5.03 5.14
CA GLU A 124 -19.56 6.12 4.38
C GLU A 124 -18.57 7.23 3.95
N PRO A 125 -17.66 7.74 4.81
CA PRO A 125 -16.71 8.78 4.40
C PRO A 125 -15.76 8.31 3.31
N PHE A 126 -15.28 7.07 3.40
CA PHE A 126 -14.37 6.49 2.41
C PHE A 126 -15.06 6.30 1.06
N LYS A 127 -16.27 5.74 1.07
CA LYS A 127 -17.09 5.59 -0.14
C LYS A 127 -17.35 6.94 -0.80
N ARG A 128 -17.82 7.91 -0.04
CA ARG A 128 -18.18 9.23 -0.56
C ARG A 128 -16.97 9.97 -1.13
N ILE A 129 -15.84 9.90 -0.46
CA ILE A 129 -14.61 10.55 -0.92
C ILE A 129 -14.03 9.83 -2.13
N TRP A 130 -14.17 8.50 -2.23
CA TRP A 130 -13.81 7.76 -3.45
C TRP A 130 -14.63 8.22 -4.64
N GLU A 131 -15.95 8.37 -4.50
CA GLU A 131 -16.82 8.91 -5.57
C GLU A 131 -16.36 10.31 -6.01
N LEU A 132 -15.96 11.17 -5.07
CA LEU A 132 -15.53 12.54 -5.35
C LEU A 132 -14.12 12.64 -5.94
N ARG A 133 -13.22 11.69 -5.63
CA ARG A 133 -11.78 11.85 -5.87
C ARG A 133 -11.12 10.70 -6.64
N SER A 134 -11.85 9.65 -7.00
CA SER A 134 -11.30 8.50 -7.75
C SER A 134 -10.70 8.90 -9.11
N GLU A 135 -11.08 10.04 -9.69
CA GLU A 135 -10.46 10.55 -10.92
C GLU A 135 -9.02 11.05 -10.74
N TYR A 136 -8.59 11.34 -9.51
CA TYR A 136 -7.25 11.85 -9.23
C TYR A 136 -6.20 10.75 -8.94
N VAL A 137 -6.62 9.49 -8.93
CA VAL A 137 -5.71 8.34 -8.83
C VAL A 137 -5.45 7.73 -10.21
N ALA A 138 -4.40 6.93 -10.33
CA ALA A 138 -4.05 6.26 -11.58
C ALA A 138 -5.21 5.37 -12.06
N PRO A 139 -5.54 5.38 -13.37
CA PRO A 139 -6.67 4.61 -13.91
C PRO A 139 -6.63 3.12 -13.57
N GLU A 140 -5.45 2.51 -13.67
CA GLU A 140 -5.27 1.09 -13.35
C GLU A 140 -5.56 0.78 -11.88
N PHE A 141 -5.13 1.65 -10.97
CA PHE A 141 -5.43 1.51 -9.55
C PHE A 141 -6.93 1.74 -9.28
N ARG A 142 -7.55 2.71 -9.94
CA ARG A 142 -9.00 2.95 -9.86
C ARG A 142 -9.79 1.72 -10.28
N ASP A 143 -9.44 1.12 -11.42
CA ASP A 143 -10.10 -0.08 -11.93
C ASP A 143 -9.89 -1.27 -10.98
N TYR A 144 -8.68 -1.40 -10.44
CA TYR A 144 -8.37 -2.38 -9.40
C TYR A 144 -9.28 -2.21 -8.17
N VAL A 145 -9.40 -1.00 -7.63
CA VAL A 145 -10.25 -0.70 -6.46
C VAL A 145 -11.73 -0.97 -6.76
N ASN A 146 -12.23 -0.53 -7.92
CA ASN A 146 -13.61 -0.73 -8.34
C ASN A 146 -13.96 -2.21 -8.58
N SER A 147 -12.98 -3.03 -8.91
CA SER A 147 -13.18 -4.48 -9.09
C SER A 147 -13.38 -5.23 -7.76
N ARG A 148 -13.05 -4.61 -6.61
CA ARG A 148 -13.10 -5.28 -5.31
C ARG A 148 -14.50 -5.23 -4.73
N LYS A 149 -14.95 -6.36 -4.18
CA LYS A 149 -16.17 -6.40 -3.38
C LYS A 149 -15.88 -5.79 -2.01
N PRO A 150 -16.71 -4.86 -1.50
CA PRO A 150 -16.58 -4.35 -0.16
C PRO A 150 -16.58 -5.51 0.85
N VAL A 151 -15.67 -5.44 1.81
CA VAL A 151 -15.65 -6.38 2.94
C VAL A 151 -16.46 -5.73 4.05
N ASP A 152 -17.49 -6.40 4.55
CA ASP A 152 -18.30 -5.87 5.65
C ASP A 152 -17.41 -5.66 6.89
N LEU A 153 -17.28 -4.40 7.30
CA LEU A 153 -16.46 -4.04 8.45
C LEU A 153 -17.31 -4.25 9.71
N VAL A 154 -17.08 -5.37 10.42
CA VAL A 154 -17.75 -5.65 11.69
C VAL A 154 -17.05 -4.84 12.79
N LEU A 155 -17.64 -3.70 13.17
CA LEU A 155 -17.22 -3.00 14.38
C LEU A 155 -17.71 -3.80 15.60
N PRO A 156 -16.88 -4.07 16.62
CA PRO A 156 -17.27 -4.88 17.78
C PRO A 156 -18.58 -4.44 18.47
N ASN A 157 -18.94 -3.15 18.37
CA ASN A 157 -20.16 -2.60 18.97
C ASN A 157 -21.42 -2.75 18.11
N SER A 158 -21.35 -3.29 16.88
CA SER A 158 -22.52 -3.52 16.02
C SER A 158 -23.30 -4.81 16.35
N ILE A 159 -22.91 -5.54 17.41
CA ILE A 159 -23.55 -6.80 17.83
C ILE A 159 -24.80 -6.56 18.71
N SER A 160 -25.07 -5.32 19.14
CA SER A 160 -26.10 -5.05 20.16
C SER A 160 -27.57 -5.06 19.68
N ASN A 161 -27.91 -5.37 18.42
CA ASN A 161 -29.31 -5.26 17.97
C ASN A 161 -29.85 -6.38 17.07
N ARG A 162 -29.24 -7.57 17.13
CA ARG A 162 -29.84 -8.80 16.57
C ARG A 162 -30.17 -9.77 17.69
N GLY A 163 -31.28 -9.52 18.37
CA GLY A 163 -31.82 -10.48 19.34
C GLY A 163 -32.76 -9.83 20.34
N ASP A 164 -33.96 -9.44 19.88
CA ASP A 164 -35.22 -9.80 20.56
C ASP A 164 -36.39 -9.12 19.84
N SER A 165 -36.92 -9.85 18.85
CA SER A 165 -38.28 -9.67 18.34
C SER A 165 -38.74 -11.03 17.83
N LYS A 166 -38.89 -11.98 18.77
CA LYS A 166 -39.78 -13.13 18.63
C LYS A 166 -40.47 -13.33 19.97
N GLY A 167 -41.77 -13.10 20.00
CA GLY A 167 -42.63 -13.24 21.17
C GLY A 167 -43.77 -12.26 21.11
#